data_AF-A0A347WK76-F1
#
_entry.id   AF-A0A347WK76-F1
#
_cell.length_a   1.000
_cell.length_b   1.000
_cell.length_c   1.000
_cell.angle_alpha   90.00
_cell.angle_beta   90.00
_cell.angle_gamma   90.00
#
_symmetry.space_group_name_H-M   'P 1'
#
loop_
_entity.id
_entity.type
_entity.pdbx_description
1 polymer ?
#
loop_
_entity_poly.entity_id
_entity_poly.type
_entity_poly.pdbx_seq_one_letter_code
_entity_poly.pdbx_strand_id
1 'polypeptide(L)'
;MANQAVQTFLNKIVATQGQFYIRLHQFHWYVKGSNFFALHEKFEEMYDETTENLDEVAERLLAIGGEPYSTLQEFIEHSVLSENPEDKYLSQEDMVKAVIKDLQTIVTSLDEGIALTDEAGDNPSNDLLIGMKESAEKNIWMLEAYLGDAVDA
;
A
#
# COMPACT_ATOMS: atom_id res chain seq x y z
N MET A 1 24.26 -8.20 8.96
CA MET A 1 24.48 -7.10 7.99
C MET A 1 23.51 -7.17 6.81
N ALA A 2 23.21 -8.34 6.22
CA ALA A 2 22.10 -8.48 5.25
C ALA A 2 20.70 -8.35 5.89
N ASN A 3 20.49 -8.96 7.07
CA ASN A 3 19.18 -8.96 7.74
C ASN A 3 18.70 -7.55 8.19
N GLN A 4 19.62 -6.63 8.53
CA GLN A 4 19.23 -5.30 9.01
C GLN A 4 18.60 -4.45 7.89
N ALA A 5 19.10 -4.55 6.66
CA ALA A 5 18.55 -3.81 5.53
C ALA A 5 17.13 -4.30 5.19
N VAL A 6 16.93 -5.63 5.18
CA VAL A 6 15.60 -6.23 5.00
C VAL A 6 14.65 -5.79 6.11
N GLN A 7 15.09 -5.84 7.38
CA GLN A 7 14.29 -5.37 8.51
C GLN A 7 13.86 -3.91 8.36
N THR A 8 14.81 -3.02 8.04
CA THR A 8 14.50 -1.59 7.81
C THR A 8 13.51 -1.41 6.67
N PHE A 9 13.67 -2.17 5.59
CA PHE A 9 12.77 -2.10 4.44
C PHE A 9 11.36 -2.60 4.78
N LEU A 10 11.22 -3.76 5.43
CA LEU A 10 9.91 -4.25 5.86
C LEU A 10 9.24 -3.25 6.82
N ASN A 11 10.00 -2.58 7.68
CA ASN A 11 9.45 -1.57 8.58
C ASN A 11 8.91 -0.34 7.84
N LYS A 12 9.60 0.10 6.78
CA LYS A 12 9.09 1.11 5.83
C LYS A 12 7.77 0.66 5.18
N ILE A 13 7.63 -0.63 4.84
CA ILE A 13 6.37 -1.17 4.32
C ILE A 13 5.27 -1.18 5.39
N VAL A 14 5.55 -1.53 6.65
CA VAL A 14 4.58 -1.40 7.76
C VAL A 14 4.03 0.02 7.85
N ALA A 15 4.92 1.02 7.89
CA ALA A 15 4.53 2.43 7.90
C ALA A 15 3.67 2.83 6.69
N THR A 16 4.06 2.34 5.51
CA THR A 16 3.35 2.59 4.25
C THR A 16 1.93 2.02 4.26
N GLN A 17 1.75 0.76 4.69
CA GLN A 17 0.44 0.13 4.78
C GLN A 17 -0.44 0.84 5.81
N GLY A 18 0.12 1.23 6.97
CA GLY A 18 -0.61 1.96 8.00
C GLY A 18 -1.16 3.31 7.51
N GLN A 19 -0.38 4.03 6.72
CA GLN A 19 -0.83 5.28 6.12
C GLN A 19 -1.81 5.05 4.95
N PHE A 20 -1.59 4.02 4.12
CA PHE A 20 -2.52 3.67 3.04
C PHE A 20 -3.90 3.25 3.56
N TYR A 21 -3.95 2.56 4.71
CA TYR A 21 -5.20 2.22 5.39
C TYR A 21 -6.04 3.47 5.73
N ILE A 22 -5.40 4.50 6.30
CA ILE A 22 -6.06 5.77 6.62
C ILE A 22 -6.42 6.56 5.35
N ARG A 23 -5.57 6.50 4.34
CA ARG A 23 -5.81 7.09 3.02
C ARG A 23 -7.10 6.54 2.38
N LEU A 24 -7.28 5.22 2.39
CA LEU A 24 -8.47 4.56 1.88
C LEU A 24 -9.72 4.90 2.70
N HIS A 25 -9.60 4.99 4.04
CA HIS A 25 -10.69 5.46 4.90
C HIS A 25 -11.15 6.89 4.56
N GLN A 26 -10.21 7.80 4.28
CA GLN A 26 -10.54 9.15 3.85
C GLN A 26 -11.42 9.12 2.60
N PHE A 27 -11.10 8.30 1.60
CA PHE A 27 -11.90 8.20 0.39
C PHE A 27 -13.20 7.45 0.61
N HIS A 28 -13.20 6.36 1.37
CA HIS A 28 -14.40 5.62 1.76
C HIS A 28 -15.44 6.54 2.44
N TRP A 29 -15.02 7.41 3.36
CA TRP A 29 -15.94 8.32 4.05
C TRP A 29 -16.40 9.51 3.21
N TYR A 30 -15.55 10.02 2.32
CA TYR A 30 -15.80 11.30 1.64
C TYR A 30 -16.17 11.18 0.17
N VAL A 31 -16.09 9.99 -0.45
CA VAL A 31 -16.50 9.78 -1.83
C VAL A 31 -17.97 10.18 -2.03
N LYS A 32 -18.23 10.87 -3.13
CA LYS A 32 -19.57 11.34 -3.53
C LYS A 32 -19.65 11.28 -5.05
N GLY A 33 -20.84 11.05 -5.58
CA GLY A 33 -21.08 11.04 -7.02
C GLY A 33 -21.95 9.87 -7.46
N SER A 34 -22.06 9.69 -8.77
CA SER A 34 -22.88 8.63 -9.38
C SER A 34 -22.42 7.23 -9.01
N ASN A 35 -21.14 7.04 -8.69
CA ASN A 35 -20.54 5.74 -8.39
C ASN A 35 -20.30 5.54 -6.89
N PHE A 36 -20.99 6.32 -6.03
CA PHE A 36 -20.83 6.29 -4.57
C PHE A 36 -20.83 4.86 -4.01
N PHE A 37 -21.87 4.08 -4.26
CA PHE A 37 -22.00 2.74 -3.66
C PHE A 37 -20.87 1.80 -4.08
N ALA A 38 -20.49 1.81 -5.35
CA ALA A 38 -19.43 0.94 -5.87
C ALA A 38 -18.05 1.34 -5.32
N LEU A 39 -17.72 2.63 -5.30
CA LEU A 39 -16.43 3.10 -4.80
C LEU A 39 -16.33 3.04 -3.27
N HIS A 40 -17.42 3.30 -2.56
CA HIS A 40 -17.48 3.17 -1.11
C HIS A 40 -17.15 1.73 -0.67
N GLU A 41 -17.80 0.74 -1.28
CA GLU A 41 -17.52 -0.68 -1.05
C GLU A 41 -16.11 -1.08 -1.52
N LYS A 42 -15.66 -0.58 -2.68
CA LYS A 42 -14.33 -0.91 -3.19
C LYS A 42 -13.19 -0.36 -2.31
N PHE A 43 -13.32 0.85 -1.78
CA PHE A 43 -12.33 1.38 -0.85
C PHE A 43 -12.31 0.62 0.49
N GLU A 44 -13.44 0.03 0.89
CA GLU A 44 -13.52 -0.89 2.05
C GLU A 44 -12.79 -2.20 1.80
N GLU A 45 -13.10 -2.88 0.69
CA GLU A 45 -12.37 -4.08 0.26
C GLU A 45 -10.85 -3.85 0.26
N MET A 46 -10.40 -2.69 -0.25
CA MET A 46 -8.97 -2.37 -0.29
C MET A 46 -8.38 -2.07 1.09
N TYR A 47 -9.10 -1.42 2.00
CA TYR A 47 -8.53 -1.14 3.33
C TYR A 47 -8.48 -2.41 4.18
N ASP A 48 -9.40 -3.36 3.96
CA ASP A 48 -9.37 -4.66 4.63
C ASP A 48 -8.13 -5.46 4.19
N GLU A 49 -7.89 -5.55 2.87
CA GLU A 49 -6.67 -6.15 2.32
C GLU A 49 -5.39 -5.43 2.83
N THR A 50 -5.42 -4.09 2.91
CA THR A 50 -4.32 -3.29 3.46
C THR A 50 -4.05 -3.64 4.92
N THR A 51 -5.09 -3.94 5.71
CA THR A 51 -4.92 -4.33 7.13
C THR A 51 -4.29 -5.72 7.26
N GLU A 52 -4.63 -6.65 6.37
CA GLU A 52 -4.00 -7.98 6.33
C GLU A 52 -2.52 -7.85 5.94
N ASN A 53 -2.22 -7.08 4.89
CA ASN A 53 -0.85 -6.79 4.46
C ASN A 53 -0.01 -6.11 5.56
N LEU A 54 -0.60 -5.18 6.31
CA LEU A 54 0.06 -4.54 7.45
C LEU A 54 0.51 -5.59 8.49
N ASP A 55 -0.38 -6.49 8.86
CA ASP A 55 -0.15 -7.53 9.87
C ASP A 55 0.90 -8.53 9.39
N GLU A 56 0.76 -9.07 8.18
CA GLU A 56 1.70 -10.05 7.62
C GLU A 56 3.13 -9.51 7.54
N VAL A 57 3.31 -8.25 7.12
CA VAL A 57 4.64 -7.62 7.06
C VAL A 57 5.20 -7.36 8.47
N ALA A 58 4.37 -6.90 9.41
CA ALA A 58 4.79 -6.66 10.79
C ALA A 58 5.19 -7.96 11.50
N GLU A 59 4.40 -9.02 11.35
CA GLU A 59 4.71 -10.34 11.88
C GLU A 59 5.95 -10.95 11.20
N ARG A 60 6.10 -10.76 9.89
CA ARG A 60 7.32 -11.19 9.18
C ARG A 60 8.55 -10.48 9.72
N LEU A 61 8.47 -9.16 9.97
CA LEU A 61 9.53 -8.36 10.55
C LEU A 61 9.92 -8.86 11.96
N LEU A 62 8.93 -9.14 12.81
CA LEU A 62 9.16 -9.74 14.14
C LEU A 62 9.84 -11.12 14.02
N ALA A 63 9.39 -11.96 13.07
CA ALA A 63 9.93 -13.30 12.88
C ALA A 63 11.42 -13.32 12.47
N ILE A 64 11.91 -12.26 11.82
CA ILE A 64 13.33 -12.08 11.47
C ILE A 64 14.12 -11.24 12.49
N GLY A 65 13.49 -10.90 13.62
CA GLY A 65 14.10 -10.21 14.75
C GLY A 65 14.14 -8.68 14.65
N GLY A 66 13.29 -8.07 13.82
CA GLY A 66 13.08 -6.63 13.78
C GLY A 66 11.95 -6.17 14.72
N GLU A 67 11.73 -4.87 14.75
CA GLU A 67 10.74 -4.21 15.62
C GLU A 67 9.85 -3.30 14.76
N PRO A 68 8.57 -3.66 14.53
CA PRO A 68 7.69 -2.87 13.67
C PRO A 68 7.37 -1.51 14.30
N TYR A 69 7.33 -0.47 13.46
CA TYR A 69 6.71 0.80 13.78
C TYR A 69 5.28 0.55 14.22
N SER A 70 4.85 1.24 15.27
CA SER A 70 3.58 0.94 15.95
C SER A 70 2.85 2.18 16.44
N THR A 71 3.28 3.36 15.98
CA THR A 71 2.65 4.64 16.29
C THR A 71 2.36 5.42 15.01
N LEU A 72 1.33 6.26 15.05
CA LEU A 72 0.96 7.12 13.93
C LEU A 72 2.11 8.04 13.50
N GLN A 73 2.91 8.52 14.46
CA GLN A 73 4.06 9.38 14.17
C GLN A 73 5.11 8.62 13.35
N GLU A 74 5.45 7.39 13.73
CA GLU A 74 6.40 6.57 12.97
C GLU A 74 5.88 6.27 11.56
N PHE A 75 4.58 6.03 11.41
CA PHE A 75 3.99 5.81 10.08
C PHE A 75 4.16 7.03 9.18
N ILE A 76 3.87 8.22 9.69
CA ILE A 76 4.04 9.49 8.97
C ILE A 76 5.52 9.75 8.63
N GLU A 77 6.45 9.41 9.53
CA GLU A 77 7.88 9.68 9.34
C GLU A 77 8.56 8.72 8.34
N HIS A 78 8.03 7.49 8.17
CA HIS A 78 8.74 6.41 7.47
C HIS A 78 8.03 5.84 6.24
N SER A 79 6.77 6.20 6.00
CA SER A 79 6.02 5.79 4.80
C SER A 79 6.59 6.40 3.51
N VAL A 80 6.39 5.71 2.38
CA VAL A 80 6.64 6.30 1.04
C VAL A 80 5.50 7.18 0.55
N LEU A 81 4.34 7.09 1.19
CA LEU A 81 3.17 7.85 0.84
C LEU A 81 3.13 9.15 1.64
N SER A 82 2.42 10.13 1.10
CA SER A 82 2.03 11.34 1.81
C SER A 82 0.52 11.40 1.94
N GLU A 83 0.03 11.99 3.02
CA GLU A 83 -1.38 12.25 3.22
C GLU A 83 -1.65 13.76 3.18
N ASN A 84 -2.85 14.13 2.72
CA ASN A 84 -3.30 15.51 2.70
C ASN A 84 -4.77 15.59 3.16
N PRO A 85 -5.08 16.38 4.21
CA PRO A 85 -6.45 16.60 4.66
C PRO A 85 -7.40 17.15 3.59
N GLU A 86 -6.88 17.87 2.59
CA GLU A 86 -7.68 18.46 1.51
C GLU A 86 -8.18 17.44 0.48
N ASP A 87 -7.59 16.25 0.42
CA ASP A 87 -7.94 15.25 -0.57
C ASP A 87 -9.34 14.66 -0.34
N LYS A 88 -9.93 14.87 0.84
CA LYS A 88 -11.34 14.56 1.13
C LYS A 88 -12.34 15.36 0.28
N TYR A 89 -11.88 16.39 -0.43
CA TYR A 89 -12.72 17.21 -1.31
C TYR A 89 -12.54 16.90 -2.80
N LEU A 90 -11.74 15.88 -3.13
CA LEU A 90 -11.55 15.42 -4.51
C LEU A 90 -12.86 14.91 -5.13
N SER A 91 -12.91 14.92 -6.47
CA SER A 91 -13.95 14.22 -7.21
C SER A 91 -13.79 12.70 -7.10
N GLN A 92 -14.85 11.93 -7.38
CA GLN A 92 -14.75 10.46 -7.39
C GLN A 92 -13.69 9.94 -8.36
N GLU A 93 -13.47 10.61 -9.50
CA GLU A 93 -12.43 10.23 -10.47
C GLU A 93 -11.04 10.56 -9.94
N ASP A 94 -10.86 11.72 -9.32
CA ASP A 94 -9.56 12.13 -8.77
C ASP A 94 -9.17 11.28 -7.55
N MET A 95 -10.13 10.83 -6.74
CA MET A 95 -9.87 9.85 -5.68
C MET A 95 -9.33 8.54 -6.25
N VAL A 96 -9.93 8.02 -7.33
CA VAL A 96 -9.44 6.80 -7.99
C VAL A 96 -8.04 7.01 -8.57
N LYS A 97 -7.78 8.15 -9.24
CA LYS A 97 -6.44 8.48 -9.75
C LYS A 97 -5.41 8.60 -8.63
N ALA A 98 -5.79 9.15 -7.48
CA ALA A 98 -4.92 9.22 -6.32
C ALA A 98 -4.56 7.82 -5.80
N VAL A 99 -5.55 6.91 -5.67
CA VAL A 99 -5.30 5.52 -5.27
C VAL A 99 -4.40 4.79 -6.27
N ILE A 100 -4.62 4.96 -7.58
CA ILE A 100 -3.75 4.39 -8.62
C ILE A 100 -2.30 4.85 -8.43
N LYS A 101 -2.10 6.16 -8.22
CA LYS A 101 -0.76 6.73 -8.00
C LYS A 101 -0.11 6.21 -6.71
N ASP A 102 -0.89 6.08 -5.64
CA ASP A 102 -0.41 5.55 -4.37
C ASP A 102 0.02 4.07 -4.55
N LEU A 103 -0.78 3.25 -5.24
CA LEU A 103 -0.43 1.87 -5.58
C LEU A 103 0.82 1.78 -6.47
N GLN A 104 0.96 2.63 -7.49
CA GLN A 104 2.16 2.68 -8.33
C GLN A 104 3.42 3.01 -7.51
N THR A 105 3.29 3.90 -6.52
CA THR A 105 4.36 4.25 -5.59
C THR A 105 4.71 3.05 -4.69
N ILE A 106 3.70 2.34 -4.20
CA ILE A 106 3.89 1.09 -3.43
C ILE A 106 4.59 0.04 -4.29
N VAL A 107 4.12 -0.24 -5.51
CA VAL A 107 4.72 -1.22 -6.44
C VAL A 107 6.21 -0.91 -6.69
N THR A 108 6.53 0.36 -6.95
CA THR A 108 7.93 0.80 -7.13
C THR A 108 8.76 0.51 -5.87
N SER A 109 8.23 0.79 -4.68
CA SER A 109 8.92 0.44 -3.43
C SER A 109 9.06 -1.07 -3.26
N LEU A 110 8.03 -1.86 -3.59
CA LEU A 110 8.08 -3.32 -3.47
C LEU A 110 9.15 -3.93 -4.38
N ASP A 111 9.37 -3.40 -5.59
CA ASP A 111 10.47 -3.83 -6.46
C ASP A 111 11.85 -3.67 -5.81
N GLU A 112 12.09 -2.56 -5.09
CA GLU A 112 13.31 -2.36 -4.32
C GLU A 112 13.46 -3.44 -3.23
N GLY A 113 12.37 -3.77 -2.55
CA GLY A 113 12.33 -4.78 -1.50
C GLY A 113 12.52 -6.21 -2.00
N ILE A 114 11.93 -6.54 -3.14
CA ILE A 114 12.09 -7.82 -3.82
C ILE A 114 13.56 -8.02 -4.20
N ALA A 115 14.19 -7.03 -4.85
CA ALA A 115 15.61 -7.11 -5.18
C ALA A 115 16.49 -7.27 -3.92
N LEU A 116 16.18 -6.52 -2.86
CA LEU A 116 16.92 -6.56 -1.60
C LEU A 116 16.80 -7.92 -0.88
N THR A 117 15.60 -8.49 -0.85
CA THR A 117 15.35 -9.79 -0.19
C THR A 117 15.93 -10.95 -0.99
N ASP A 118 15.95 -10.87 -2.31
CA ASP A 118 16.64 -11.83 -3.20
C ASP A 118 18.16 -11.80 -2.95
N GLU A 119 18.78 -10.62 -2.93
CA GLU A 119 20.21 -10.46 -2.62
C GLU A 119 20.57 -10.98 -1.22
N ALA A 120 19.68 -10.78 -0.25
CA ALA A 120 19.85 -11.26 1.12
C ALA A 120 19.58 -12.76 1.31
N GLY A 121 19.02 -13.44 0.30
CA GLY A 121 18.56 -14.84 0.38
C GLY A 121 17.40 -15.05 1.35
N ASP A 122 16.58 -14.02 1.59
CA ASP A 122 15.39 -14.07 2.44
C ASP A 122 14.15 -14.42 1.61
N ASN A 123 14.07 -15.67 1.18
CA ASN A 123 13.01 -16.14 0.29
C ASN A 123 11.59 -15.93 0.85
N PRO A 124 11.28 -16.15 2.15
CA PRO A 124 9.93 -15.90 2.65
C PRO A 124 9.54 -14.42 2.63
N SER A 125 10.46 -13.49 2.93
CA SER A 125 10.15 -12.06 2.79
C SER A 125 10.02 -11.66 1.33
N ASN A 126 10.82 -12.26 0.44
CA ASN A 126 10.72 -12.04 -1.00
C ASN A 126 9.35 -12.44 -1.56
N ASP A 127 8.89 -13.65 -1.24
CA ASP A 127 7.59 -14.18 -1.66
C ASP A 127 6.42 -13.31 -1.17
N LEU A 128 6.46 -12.87 0.09
CA LEU A 128 5.48 -11.93 0.65
C LEU A 128 5.39 -10.64 -0.17
N LEU A 129 6.53 -10.01 -0.47
CA LEU A 129 6.56 -8.76 -1.24
C LEU A 129 6.11 -8.95 -2.69
N ILE A 130 6.40 -10.10 -3.30
CA ILE A 130 5.89 -10.47 -4.64
C ILE A 130 4.37 -10.59 -4.63
N GLY A 131 3.79 -11.27 -3.64
CA GLY A 131 2.33 -11.40 -3.51
C GLY A 131 1.63 -10.06 -3.33
N MET A 132 2.18 -9.18 -2.49
CA MET A 132 1.68 -7.82 -2.33
C MET A 132 1.74 -7.03 -3.64
N LYS A 133 2.84 -7.17 -4.41
CA LYS A 133 3.01 -6.49 -5.69
C LYS A 133 1.98 -6.97 -6.72
N GLU A 134 1.78 -8.28 -6.83
CA GLU A 134 0.79 -8.86 -7.76
C GLU A 134 -0.62 -8.31 -7.48
N SER A 135 -1.03 -8.24 -6.21
CA SER A 135 -2.33 -7.68 -5.85
C SER A 135 -2.44 -6.19 -6.15
N ALA A 136 -1.38 -5.41 -5.87
CA ALA A 136 -1.35 -3.98 -6.17
C ALA A 136 -1.45 -3.70 -7.68
N GLU A 137 -0.71 -4.42 -8.52
CA GLU A 137 -0.76 -4.32 -9.99
C GLU A 137 -2.15 -4.68 -10.53
N LYS A 138 -2.79 -5.71 -9.96
CA LYS A 138 -4.17 -6.07 -10.31
C LYS A 138 -5.16 -4.96 -9.96
N ASN A 139 -5.03 -4.36 -8.78
CA ASN A 139 -5.89 -3.23 -8.38
C ASN A 139 -5.67 -2.00 -9.28
N ILE A 140 -4.43 -1.70 -9.66
CA ILE A 140 -4.11 -0.63 -10.63
C ILE A 140 -4.87 -0.85 -11.93
N TRP A 141 -4.75 -2.04 -12.54
CA TRP A 141 -5.46 -2.37 -13.77
C TRP A 141 -6.98 -2.16 -13.63
N MET A 142 -7.58 -2.70 -12.56
CA MET A 142 -9.02 -2.62 -12.37
C MET A 142 -9.52 -1.17 -12.21
N LEU A 143 -8.74 -0.33 -11.53
CA LEU A 143 -9.07 1.08 -11.33
C LEU A 143 -8.85 1.93 -12.60
N GLU A 144 -7.80 1.66 -13.38
CA GLU A 144 -7.57 2.28 -14.69
C GLU A 144 -8.70 1.92 -15.66
N ALA A 145 -9.09 0.64 -15.71
CA ALA A 145 -10.22 0.17 -16.50
C ALA A 145 -11.54 0.83 -16.07
N TYR A 146 -11.73 1.09 -14.78
CA TYR A 146 -12.89 1.83 -14.27
C TYR A 146 -12.91 3.29 -14.76
N LEU A 147 -11.74 3.95 -14.88
CA LEU A 147 -11.64 5.30 -15.45
C LEU A 147 -11.84 5.32 -16.98
N GLY A 148 -11.76 4.16 -17.63
CA GLY A 148 -11.77 4.05 -19.09
C GLY A 148 -10.43 4.41 -19.73
N ASP A 149 -9.37 4.48 -18.93
CA ASP A 149 -8.00 4.66 -19.40
C ASP A 149 -7.45 3.32 -19.92
N ALA A 150 -6.55 3.37 -20.90
CA ALA A 150 -5.83 2.18 -21.31
C ALA A 150 -4.82 1.82 -20.22
N VAL A 151 -4.71 0.52 -19.90
CA VAL A 151 -3.59 0.03 -19.09
C VAL A 151 -2.34 0.25 -19.93
N ASP A 152 -1.53 1.23 -19.57
CA ASP A 152 -0.22 1.41 -20.19
C ASP A 152 0.68 0.27 -19.69
N ALA A 153 0.75 -0.78 -20.51
CA ALA A 153 1.57 -1.97 -20.29
C ALA A 153 3.08 -1.70 -20.41
#